data_AF-A0AAN0LWA7-F1
#
_entry.id   AF-A0AAN0LWA7-F1
#
_cell.length_a   1.000
_cell.length_b   1.000
_cell.length_c   1.000
_cell.angle_alpha   90.00
_cell.angle_beta   90.00
_cell.angle_gamma   90.00
#
_symmetry.space_group_name_H-M   'P 1'
#
loop_
_entity.id
_entity.type
_entity.pdbx_description
1 polymer ?
#
loop_
_entity_poly.entity_id
_entity_poly.type
_entity_poly.pdbx_seq_one_letter_code
_entity_poly.pdbx_strand_id
1 'polypeptide(L)'
;MTQQSYFLYIDKTCEDCKNLSVIQRINDPTTQKTLGVLKLDVDMKQLENFALNALINPDDFIIIGIGDENLQYSLVEWEIVKVPNTADFFVVTEFEGTYPGFYFSYITNYSKMFTVLAIQSLILLTGFILLIYIVMRNITKVTDSIASPVLSLKNDMREAMDGDLAVRSPQLEGEFQELSDAFNSLMEQLEIQVEDIRQAEIDKSDLRYEILLTKVNPHFLYNTPNALKWKVESISAYELAGSIEALVNYLKSILKNDSSTNTVA
;
A
#
# COMPACT_ATOMS: atom_id res chain seq x y z
N MET A 1 -24.35 3.51 73.72
CA MET A 1 -25.27 3.11 72.62
C MET A 1 -25.66 1.67 72.84
N THR A 2 -26.95 1.34 72.82
CA THR A 2 -27.44 -0.05 72.97
C THR A 2 -27.50 -0.71 71.60
N GLN A 3 -26.69 -1.76 71.40
CA GLN A 3 -26.66 -2.55 70.18
C GLN A 3 -28.01 -3.25 69.99
N GLN A 4 -28.76 -2.90 68.93
CA GLN A 4 -30.02 -3.57 68.62
C GLN A 4 -29.73 -4.94 67.98
N SER A 5 -30.09 -6.01 68.68
CA SER A 5 -29.96 -7.37 68.17
C SER A 5 -31.11 -7.67 67.20
N TYR A 6 -30.82 -7.66 65.91
CA TYR A 6 -31.69 -8.22 64.88
C TYR A 6 -31.52 -9.74 64.87
N PHE A 7 -32.61 -10.47 64.66
CA PHE A 7 -32.58 -11.93 64.51
C PHE A 7 -33.17 -12.29 63.16
N LEU A 8 -32.31 -12.69 62.22
CA LEU A 8 -32.73 -13.33 60.98
C LEU A 8 -33.16 -14.77 61.30
N TYR A 9 -34.42 -15.10 61.09
CA TYR A 9 -34.92 -16.46 61.30
C TYR A 9 -35.42 -17.04 59.98
N ILE A 10 -34.77 -18.14 59.56
CA ILE A 10 -35.16 -18.95 58.41
C ILE A 10 -35.50 -20.33 58.96
N ASP A 11 -36.75 -20.76 58.77
CA ASP A 11 -37.22 -22.02 59.34
C ASP A 11 -36.74 -23.22 58.52
N LYS A 12 -35.56 -23.73 58.87
CA LYS A 12 -34.97 -24.93 58.25
C LYS A 12 -35.73 -26.23 58.54
N THR A 13 -36.86 -26.20 59.26
CA THR A 13 -37.74 -27.35 59.47
C THR A 13 -39.04 -27.32 58.65
N CYS A 14 -39.24 -26.26 57.84
CA CYS A 14 -40.40 -26.11 56.98
C CYS A 14 -40.05 -26.42 55.50
N GLU A 15 -40.60 -27.50 54.95
CA GLU A 15 -40.42 -27.89 53.52
C GLU A 15 -40.99 -26.85 52.53
N ASP A 16 -41.80 -25.91 53.01
CA ASP A 16 -42.60 -24.97 52.22
C ASP A 16 -42.44 -23.52 52.75
N CYS A 17 -41.20 -23.18 53.15
CA CYS A 17 -40.83 -21.94 53.86
C CYS A 17 -40.89 -20.69 52.95
N LYS A 18 -42.12 -20.25 52.64
CA LYS A 18 -42.40 -19.18 51.67
C LYS A 18 -41.91 -17.78 52.05
N ASN A 19 -41.57 -17.48 53.30
CA ASN A 19 -41.22 -16.12 53.74
C ASN A 19 -39.86 -16.07 54.46
N LEU A 20 -39.08 -15.01 54.18
CA LEU A 20 -37.97 -14.57 55.02
C LEU A 20 -38.51 -13.69 56.17
N SER A 21 -38.25 -14.07 57.42
CA SER A 21 -38.72 -13.35 58.60
C SER A 21 -37.61 -12.55 59.28
N VAL A 22 -37.74 -11.23 59.31
CA VAL A 22 -36.94 -10.33 60.15
C VAL A 22 -37.69 -10.09 61.46
N ILE A 23 -37.04 -10.38 62.59
CA ILE A 23 -37.66 -10.31 63.92
C ILE A 23 -36.89 -9.33 64.81
N GLN A 24 -37.56 -8.26 65.24
CA GLN A 24 -37.02 -7.21 66.12
C GLN A 24 -37.87 -7.09 67.40
N ARG A 25 -37.23 -7.04 68.56
CA ARG A 25 -37.93 -6.84 69.85
C ARG A 25 -38.20 -5.36 70.08
N ILE A 26 -39.46 -5.01 70.34
CA ILE A 26 -39.85 -3.67 70.77
C ILE A 26 -39.76 -3.64 72.30
N ASN A 27 -38.81 -2.87 72.82
CA ASN A 27 -38.65 -2.61 74.24
C ASN A 27 -39.15 -1.19 74.58
N ASP A 28 -39.68 -1.01 75.79
CA ASP A 28 -39.97 0.29 76.37
C ASP A 28 -38.67 1.12 76.44
N PRO A 29 -38.61 2.33 75.84
CA PRO A 29 -37.39 3.14 75.84
C PRO A 29 -36.99 3.64 77.23
N THR A 30 -37.91 3.63 78.20
CA THR A 30 -37.71 4.11 79.57
C THR A 30 -37.41 2.96 80.54
N THR A 31 -38.14 1.84 80.43
CA THR A 31 -38.00 0.70 81.36
C THR A 31 -37.20 -0.48 80.81
N GLN A 32 -36.83 -0.45 79.52
CA GLN A 32 -36.23 -1.55 78.74
C GLN A 32 -36.99 -2.89 78.74
N LYS A 33 -38.17 -2.95 79.37
CA LYS A 33 -39.04 -4.12 79.35
C LYS A 33 -39.55 -4.35 77.92
N THR A 34 -39.47 -5.59 77.43
CA THR A 34 -40.05 -5.95 76.13
C THR A 34 -41.56 -5.74 76.15
N LEU A 35 -42.05 -4.85 75.28
CA LEU A 35 -43.46 -4.54 75.07
C LEU A 35 -44.07 -5.46 74.00
N GLY A 36 -43.26 -5.92 73.04
CA GLY A 36 -43.71 -6.81 71.98
C GLY A 36 -42.59 -7.18 71.01
N VAL A 37 -42.98 -7.76 69.87
CA VAL A 37 -42.08 -8.18 68.81
C VAL A 37 -42.66 -7.71 67.48
N LEU A 38 -41.85 -7.01 66.69
CA LEU A 38 -42.12 -6.73 65.28
C LEU A 38 -41.60 -7.91 64.46
N LYS A 39 -42.48 -8.55 63.69
CA LYS A 39 -42.14 -9.56 62.69
C LYS A 39 -42.48 -8.98 61.32
N LEU A 40 -41.48 -8.85 60.46
CA LEU A 40 -41.65 -8.46 59.06
C LEU A 40 -41.35 -9.68 58.20
N ASP A 41 -42.32 -10.08 57.39
CA ASP A 41 -42.23 -11.22 56.49
C ASP A 41 -42.15 -10.76 55.04
N VAL A 42 -41.11 -11.21 54.33
CA VAL A 42 -40.93 -10.98 52.89
C VAL A 42 -41.17 -12.30 52.16
N ASP A 43 -42.11 -12.31 51.21
CA ASP A 43 -42.40 -13.48 50.37
C ASP A 43 -41.19 -13.79 49.46
N MET A 44 -40.60 -14.98 49.66
CA MET A 44 -39.45 -15.47 48.90
C MET A 44 -39.74 -15.60 47.42
N LYS A 45 -40.98 -15.85 47.01
CA LYS A 45 -41.36 -15.88 45.59
C LYS A 45 -41.39 -14.49 44.97
N GLN A 46 -41.72 -13.47 45.74
CA GLN A 46 -41.63 -12.08 45.27
C GLN A 46 -40.16 -11.64 45.18
N LEU A 47 -39.33 -12.07 46.12
CA LEU A 47 -37.87 -11.85 46.09
C LEU A 47 -37.19 -12.60 44.92
N GLU A 48 -37.58 -13.85 44.65
CA GLU A 48 -37.15 -14.66 43.51
C GLU A 48 -37.56 -14.01 42.19
N ASN A 49 -38.82 -13.59 42.04
CA ASN A 49 -39.27 -12.87 40.85
C ASN A 49 -38.54 -11.52 40.68
N PHE A 50 -38.25 -10.79 41.76
CA PHE A 50 -37.42 -9.58 41.68
C PHE A 50 -36.00 -9.92 41.19
N ALA A 51 -35.37 -10.95 41.75
CA ALA A 51 -34.03 -11.38 41.37
C ALA A 51 -33.95 -11.81 39.90
N LEU A 52 -34.89 -12.64 39.43
CA LEU A 52 -34.96 -13.11 38.04
C LEU A 52 -35.19 -11.98 37.02
N ASN A 53 -35.79 -10.85 37.43
CA ASN A 53 -35.95 -9.67 36.58
C ASN A 53 -34.80 -8.65 36.71
N ALA A 54 -33.96 -8.75 37.74
CA ALA A 54 -32.85 -7.84 38.01
C ALA A 54 -31.48 -8.38 37.53
N LEU A 55 -31.32 -9.70 37.39
CA LEU A 55 -30.07 -10.35 37.01
C LEU A 55 -29.96 -10.53 35.50
N ILE A 56 -28.78 -10.22 34.94
CA ILE A 56 -28.53 -10.27 33.49
C ILE A 56 -27.90 -11.61 33.08
N ASN A 57 -27.13 -12.25 33.98
CA ASN A 57 -26.49 -13.55 33.77
C ASN A 57 -26.80 -14.50 34.94
N PRO A 58 -26.81 -15.83 34.71
CA PRO A 58 -26.99 -16.83 35.78
C PRO A 58 -25.82 -16.90 36.79
N ASP A 59 -24.68 -16.27 36.46
CA ASP A 59 -23.49 -16.19 37.33
C ASP A 59 -23.42 -14.87 38.14
N ASP A 60 -24.43 -14.00 38.04
CA ASP A 60 -24.52 -12.76 38.84
C ASP A 60 -25.19 -13.06 40.21
N PHE A 61 -24.81 -12.31 41.24
CA PHE A 61 -25.26 -12.54 42.63
C PHE A 61 -25.91 -11.30 43.23
N ILE A 62 -26.90 -11.50 44.11
CA ILE A 62 -27.53 -10.42 44.89
C ILE A 62 -27.03 -10.47 46.34
N ILE A 63 -26.67 -9.31 46.87
CA ILE A 63 -26.48 -9.12 48.31
C ILE A 63 -27.63 -8.28 48.85
N ILE A 64 -28.18 -8.74 49.98
CA ILE A 64 -29.19 -8.03 50.77
C ILE A 64 -28.55 -7.70 52.13
N GLY A 65 -28.41 -6.41 52.41
CA GLY A 65 -27.97 -5.90 53.70
C GLY A 65 -29.15 -5.53 54.60
N ILE A 66 -29.04 -5.77 55.91
CA ILE A 66 -30.00 -5.30 56.91
C ILE A 66 -29.20 -4.75 58.10
N GLY A 67 -29.06 -3.42 58.16
CA GLY A 67 -28.15 -2.77 59.11
C GLY A 67 -26.68 -3.03 58.75
N ASP A 68 -25.85 -3.33 59.75
CA ASP A 68 -24.40 -3.56 59.57
C ASP A 68 -24.06 -4.96 59.01
N GLU A 69 -25.05 -5.84 58.77
CA GLU A 69 -24.83 -7.21 58.29
C GLU A 69 -25.30 -7.42 56.83
N ASN A 70 -24.38 -7.90 55.98
CA ASN A 70 -24.58 -8.17 54.56
C ASN A 70 -24.63 -9.67 54.28
N LEU A 71 -25.65 -10.13 53.54
CA LEU A 71 -25.88 -11.53 53.20
C LEU A 71 -25.92 -11.73 51.68
N GLN A 72 -25.07 -12.64 51.17
CA GLN A 72 -25.04 -13.02 49.75
C GLN A 72 -25.96 -14.22 49.49
N TYR A 73 -26.68 -14.15 48.37
CA TYR A 73 -27.53 -15.22 47.86
C TYR A 73 -26.99 -15.70 46.51
N SER A 74 -26.88 -17.02 46.35
CA SER A 74 -26.73 -17.67 45.04
C SER A 74 -28.07 -18.30 44.63
N LEU A 75 -28.35 -18.31 43.32
CA LEU A 75 -29.57 -18.91 42.77
C LEU A 75 -29.36 -20.34 42.25
N VAL A 76 -28.12 -20.84 42.20
CA VAL A 76 -27.83 -22.23 41.77
C VAL A 76 -28.10 -23.21 42.90
N GLU A 77 -27.67 -22.87 44.12
CA GLU A 77 -28.03 -23.54 45.37
C GLU A 77 -28.26 -22.45 46.44
N TRP A 78 -29.39 -22.52 47.17
CA TRP A 78 -29.80 -21.50 48.16
C TRP A 78 -29.00 -21.60 49.48
N GLU A 79 -27.67 -21.48 49.41
CA GLU A 79 -26.79 -21.46 50.59
C GLU A 79 -26.31 -20.05 50.94
N ILE A 80 -26.29 -19.75 52.25
CA ILE A 80 -25.90 -18.44 52.79
C ILE A 80 -24.41 -18.48 53.12
N VAL A 81 -23.60 -17.84 52.28
CA VAL A 81 -22.14 -17.79 52.42
C VAL A 81 -21.70 -16.39 52.88
N LYS A 82 -20.83 -16.33 53.89
CA LYS A 82 -20.24 -15.08 54.37
C LYS A 82 -19.11 -14.65 53.43
N VAL A 83 -19.32 -13.55 52.71
CA VAL A 83 -18.44 -13.03 51.64
C VAL A 83 -16.96 -12.91 52.09
N PRO A 84 -16.02 -13.67 51.49
CA PRO A 84 -14.59 -13.48 51.70
C PRO A 84 -13.99 -12.67 50.52
N ASN A 85 -13.48 -11.47 50.83
CA ASN A 85 -12.61 -10.65 49.96
C ASN A 85 -13.12 -10.36 48.53
N THR A 86 -13.88 -9.27 48.36
CA THR A 86 -14.53 -8.84 47.11
C THR A 86 -13.59 -8.37 45.97
N ALA A 87 -12.28 -8.62 46.06
CA ALA A 87 -11.27 -8.02 45.17
C ALA A 87 -11.43 -8.34 43.66
N ASP A 88 -12.00 -9.51 43.32
CA ASP A 88 -12.17 -9.95 41.94
C ASP A 88 -13.55 -9.61 41.32
N PHE A 89 -14.45 -8.92 42.06
CA PHE A 89 -15.88 -8.84 41.75
C PHE A 89 -16.51 -7.46 42.01
N PHE A 90 -17.68 -7.25 41.39
CA PHE A 90 -18.52 -6.05 41.43
C PHE A 90 -17.89 -4.76 40.87
N VAL A 91 -18.41 -4.30 39.72
CA VAL A 91 -18.88 -2.90 39.68
C VAL A 91 -20.12 -2.86 40.57
N VAL A 92 -20.06 -2.17 41.71
CA VAL A 92 -21.23 -2.04 42.60
C VAL A 92 -22.13 -0.92 42.10
N THR A 93 -23.34 -1.26 41.66
CA THR A 93 -24.46 -0.31 41.66
C THR A 93 -25.27 -0.59 42.93
N GLU A 94 -25.30 0.38 43.83
CA GLU A 94 -26.12 0.36 45.04
C GLU A 94 -27.38 1.20 44.80
N PHE A 95 -28.55 0.63 45.09
CA PHE A 95 -29.84 1.32 45.00
C PHE A 95 -30.53 1.30 46.37
N GLU A 96 -30.78 2.49 46.92
CA GLU A 96 -31.65 2.67 48.10
C GLU A 96 -33.10 2.46 47.68
N GLY A 97 -33.74 1.45 48.26
CA GLY A 97 -35.13 1.10 47.94
C GLY A 97 -36.14 2.17 48.37
N THR A 98 -37.38 2.02 47.93
CA THR A 98 -38.52 2.91 48.28
C THR A 98 -38.82 3.01 49.79
N TYR A 99 -38.14 2.21 50.61
CA TYR A 99 -38.21 2.22 52.07
C TYR A 99 -36.80 2.44 52.65
N PRO A 100 -36.57 3.45 53.53
CA PRO A 100 -35.26 3.73 54.08
C PRO A 100 -34.63 2.54 54.80
N GLY A 101 -33.33 2.30 54.57
CA GLY A 101 -32.57 1.22 55.20
C GLY A 101 -32.57 -0.12 54.46
N PHE A 102 -33.14 -0.21 53.25
CA PHE A 102 -32.98 -1.34 52.35
C PHE A 102 -32.09 -0.97 51.16
N TYR A 103 -30.94 -1.62 51.05
CA TYR A 103 -29.97 -1.42 49.98
C TYR A 103 -29.82 -2.71 49.16
N PHE A 104 -29.98 -2.58 47.85
CA PHE A 104 -29.72 -3.66 46.90
C PHE A 104 -28.39 -3.38 46.20
N SER A 105 -27.50 -4.37 46.18
CA SER A 105 -26.24 -4.30 45.43
C SER A 105 -26.12 -5.46 44.44
N TYR A 106 -25.76 -5.12 43.20
CA TYR A 106 -25.61 -6.03 42.07
C TYR A 106 -24.12 -6.23 41.77
N ILE A 107 -23.62 -7.45 41.88
CA ILE A 107 -22.21 -7.82 41.64
C ILE A 107 -22.29 -8.55 40.28
N THR A 108 -21.50 -8.08 39.31
CA THR A 108 -21.12 -8.83 38.11
C THR A 108 -19.60 -8.89 37.97
N ASN A 109 -19.08 -9.86 37.20
CA ASN A 109 -17.65 -10.15 37.12
C ASN A 109 -16.96 -9.38 35.98
N TYR A 110 -16.03 -8.48 36.32
CA TYR A 110 -15.36 -7.60 35.36
C TYR A 110 -14.44 -8.34 34.38
N SER A 111 -13.93 -9.53 34.73
CA SER A 111 -12.99 -10.27 33.86
C SER A 111 -13.66 -10.70 32.55
N LYS A 112 -14.94 -11.11 32.59
CA LYS A 112 -15.73 -11.42 31.40
C LYS A 112 -15.85 -10.18 30.50
N MET A 113 -16.23 -9.03 31.06
CA MET A 113 -16.31 -7.76 30.33
C MET A 113 -14.96 -7.38 29.70
N PHE A 114 -13.85 -7.53 30.44
CA PHE A 114 -12.51 -7.26 29.92
C PHE A 114 -12.12 -8.21 28.78
N THR A 115 -12.40 -9.52 28.90
CA THR A 115 -12.11 -10.47 27.80
C THR A 115 -12.91 -10.19 26.53
N VAL A 116 -14.18 -9.79 26.65
CA VAL A 116 -15.01 -9.39 25.49
C VAL A 116 -14.42 -8.15 24.81
N LEU A 117 -14.04 -7.12 25.57
CA LEU A 117 -13.39 -5.91 25.03
C LEU A 117 -12.01 -6.21 24.41
N ALA A 118 -11.23 -7.11 25.01
CA ALA A 118 -9.94 -7.56 24.47
C ALA A 118 -10.13 -8.30 23.13
N ILE A 119 -11.10 -9.22 23.03
CA ILE A 119 -11.42 -9.94 21.79
C ILE A 119 -11.92 -8.97 20.70
N GLN A 120 -12.80 -8.02 21.05
CA GLN A 120 -13.28 -7.01 20.11
C GLN A 120 -12.14 -6.13 19.57
N SER A 121 -11.26 -5.63 20.44
CA SER A 121 -10.10 -4.83 20.02
C SER A 121 -9.10 -5.62 19.17
N LEU A 122 -8.90 -6.93 19.44
CA LEU A 122 -8.08 -7.80 18.61
C LEU A 122 -8.68 -8.01 17.20
N ILE A 123 -10.00 -8.17 17.09
CA ILE A 123 -10.71 -8.29 15.81
C ILE A 123 -10.60 -6.99 15.01
N LEU A 124 -10.76 -5.84 15.66
CA LEU A 124 -10.60 -4.52 15.02
C LEU A 124 -9.15 -4.28 14.54
N LEU A 125 -8.16 -4.60 15.38
CA LEU A 125 -6.73 -4.44 15.05
C LEU A 125 -6.29 -5.38 13.90
N THR A 126 -6.73 -6.64 13.91
CA THR A 126 -6.43 -7.57 12.81
C THR A 126 -7.14 -7.17 11.51
N GLY A 127 -8.39 -6.69 11.58
CA GLY A 127 -9.10 -6.11 10.42
C GLY A 127 -8.39 -4.87 9.85
N PHE A 128 -7.86 -3.99 10.71
CA PHE A 128 -7.11 -2.80 10.29
C PHE A 128 -5.78 -3.14 9.63
N ILE A 129 -5.04 -4.13 10.16
CA ILE A 129 -3.80 -4.64 9.55
C ILE A 129 -4.08 -5.27 8.16
N LEU A 130 -5.17 -6.04 8.03
CA LEU A 130 -5.59 -6.61 6.75
C LEU A 130 -5.97 -5.52 5.74
N LEU A 131 -6.66 -4.46 6.17
CA LEU A 131 -6.97 -3.30 5.33
C LEU A 131 -5.70 -2.61 4.81
N ILE A 132 -4.72 -2.34 5.69
CA ILE A 132 -3.43 -1.75 5.31
C ILE A 132 -2.70 -2.66 4.30
N TYR A 133 -2.66 -3.97 4.54
CA TYR A 133 -2.03 -4.93 3.63
C TYR A 133 -2.69 -4.93 2.24
N ILE A 134 -4.03 -4.88 2.18
CA ILE A 134 -4.78 -4.80 0.92
C ILE A 134 -4.49 -3.47 0.20
N VAL A 135 -4.45 -2.34 0.91
CA VAL A 135 -4.13 -1.02 0.33
C VAL A 135 -2.70 -1.02 -0.23
N MET A 136 -1.71 -1.42 0.56
CA MET A 136 -0.30 -1.52 0.13
C MET A 136 -0.14 -2.39 -1.11
N ARG A 137 -0.75 -3.58 -1.13
CA ARG A 137 -0.71 -4.53 -2.26
C ARG A 137 -1.34 -3.99 -3.56
N ASN A 138 -2.27 -3.04 -3.47
CA ASN A 138 -2.83 -2.37 -4.64
C ASN A 138 -1.97 -1.17 -5.07
N ILE A 139 -1.39 -0.41 -4.13
CA ILE A 139 -0.46 0.70 -4.44
C ILE A 139 0.77 0.18 -5.20
N THR A 140 1.38 -0.93 -4.77
CA THR A 140 2.54 -1.50 -5.48
C THR A 140 2.16 -1.90 -6.90
N LYS A 141 1.06 -2.64 -7.10
CA LYS A 141 0.57 -3.04 -8.44
C LYS A 141 0.35 -1.85 -9.38
N VAL A 142 -0.29 -0.78 -8.89
CA VAL A 142 -0.53 0.43 -9.70
C VAL A 142 0.79 1.13 -10.02
N THR A 143 1.74 1.15 -9.08
CA THR A 143 3.08 1.69 -9.28
C THR A 143 3.83 0.86 -10.34
N ASP A 144 3.84 -0.47 -10.23
CA ASP A 144 4.51 -1.37 -11.18
C ASP A 144 3.90 -1.22 -12.60
N SER A 145 2.57 -1.14 -12.68
CA SER A 145 1.81 -0.99 -13.94
C SER A 145 2.01 0.36 -14.65
N ILE A 146 2.55 1.37 -13.97
CA ILE A 146 2.81 2.72 -14.51
C ILE A 146 4.32 2.95 -14.68
N ALA A 147 5.11 2.59 -13.67
CA ALA A 147 6.55 2.80 -13.65
C ALA A 147 7.29 1.82 -14.56
N SER A 148 6.86 0.56 -14.71
CA SER A 148 7.57 -0.41 -15.55
C SER A 148 7.52 -0.06 -17.05
N PRO A 149 6.36 0.31 -17.65
CA PRO A 149 6.30 0.80 -19.03
C PRO A 149 7.18 2.04 -19.25
N VAL A 150 7.07 3.04 -18.37
CA VAL A 150 7.85 4.29 -18.44
C VAL A 150 9.35 4.05 -18.27
N LEU A 151 9.76 3.11 -17.40
CA LEU A 151 11.16 2.76 -17.21
C LEU A 151 11.75 1.97 -18.38
N SER A 152 10.96 1.14 -19.07
CA SER A 152 11.36 0.49 -20.32
C SER A 152 11.64 1.54 -21.38
N LEU A 153 10.64 2.35 -21.72
CA LEU A 153 10.77 3.39 -22.76
C LEU A 153 11.93 4.35 -22.47
N LYS A 154 12.13 4.74 -21.21
CA LYS A 154 13.24 5.61 -20.78
C LYS A 154 14.63 4.91 -20.88
N ASN A 155 14.70 3.59 -20.99
CA ASN A 155 15.93 2.87 -21.34
C ASN A 155 16.08 2.78 -22.87
N ASP A 156 15.01 2.43 -23.58
CA ASP A 156 14.97 2.33 -25.05
C ASP A 156 15.37 3.67 -25.70
N MET A 157 14.85 4.79 -25.18
CA MET A 157 15.24 6.15 -25.56
C MET A 157 16.72 6.47 -25.28
N ARG A 158 17.37 5.82 -24.30
CA ARG A 158 18.79 6.04 -24.01
C ARG A 158 19.70 5.26 -24.95
N GLU A 159 19.32 4.04 -25.30
CA GLU A 159 20.05 3.24 -26.30
C GLU A 159 20.01 3.92 -27.68
N ALA A 160 18.86 4.51 -28.03
CA ALA A 160 18.74 5.40 -29.19
C ALA A 160 19.60 6.68 -29.09
N MET A 161 19.71 7.31 -27.91
CA MET A 161 20.59 8.47 -27.70
C MET A 161 22.08 8.12 -27.75
N ASP A 162 22.46 6.91 -27.36
CA ASP A 162 23.85 6.42 -27.42
C ASP A 162 24.24 5.98 -28.85
N GLY A 163 23.27 5.91 -29.79
CA GLY A 163 23.50 5.90 -31.24
C GLY A 163 22.81 4.78 -32.02
N ASP A 164 22.09 3.86 -31.37
CA ASP A 164 21.39 2.78 -32.07
C ASP A 164 19.98 3.19 -32.47
N LEU A 165 19.83 3.59 -33.74
CA LEU A 165 18.54 3.99 -34.31
C LEU A 165 17.63 2.81 -34.69
N ALA A 166 18.10 1.55 -34.60
CA ALA A 166 17.28 0.36 -34.82
C ALA A 166 16.46 -0.05 -33.59
N VAL A 167 16.70 0.58 -32.43
CA VAL A 167 15.93 0.36 -31.20
C VAL A 167 14.45 0.67 -31.42
N ARG A 168 13.57 -0.20 -30.90
CA ARG A 168 12.11 -0.03 -30.91
C ARG A 168 11.53 -0.42 -29.56
N SER A 169 10.65 0.44 -29.02
CA SER A 169 9.89 0.15 -27.80
C SER A 169 8.96 -1.04 -28.04
N PRO A 170 8.90 -2.03 -27.13
CA PRO A 170 7.89 -3.09 -27.20
C PRO A 170 6.49 -2.48 -27.06
N GLN A 171 5.50 -3.07 -27.74
CA GLN A 171 4.16 -2.47 -27.80
C GLN A 171 3.49 -2.49 -26.42
N LEU A 172 3.42 -1.32 -25.79
CA LEU A 172 2.88 -1.11 -24.45
C LEU A 172 1.35 -1.14 -24.47
N GLU A 173 0.72 -1.68 -23.43
CA GLU A 173 -0.75 -1.74 -23.33
C GLU A 173 -1.37 -0.46 -22.75
N GLY A 174 -2.61 -0.16 -23.14
CA GLY A 174 -3.42 0.92 -22.57
C GLY A 174 -2.89 2.32 -22.91
N GLU A 175 -2.89 3.20 -21.90
CA GLU A 175 -2.53 4.64 -22.05
C GLU A 175 -1.08 4.87 -22.52
N PHE A 176 -0.21 3.86 -22.43
CA PHE A 176 1.18 3.93 -22.90
C PHE A 176 1.39 3.49 -24.36
N GLN A 177 0.36 2.93 -25.02
CA GLN A 177 0.50 2.44 -26.40
C GLN A 177 0.86 3.59 -27.36
N GLU A 178 0.11 4.71 -27.29
CA GLU A 178 0.34 5.90 -28.11
C GLU A 178 1.77 6.44 -27.95
N LEU A 179 2.34 6.36 -26.74
CA LEU A 179 3.69 6.81 -26.45
C LEU A 179 4.76 5.89 -27.05
N SER A 180 4.52 4.57 -27.03
CA SER A 180 5.38 3.57 -27.70
C SER A 180 5.32 3.70 -29.22
N ASP A 181 4.12 3.82 -29.78
CA ASP A 181 3.89 3.95 -31.22
C ASP A 181 4.49 5.28 -31.74
N ALA A 182 4.38 6.37 -30.97
CA ALA A 182 5.03 7.65 -31.27
C ALA A 182 6.56 7.59 -31.20
N PHE A 183 7.15 6.93 -30.19
CA PHE A 183 8.60 6.73 -30.11
C PHE A 183 9.12 5.93 -31.32
N ASN A 184 8.47 4.82 -31.65
CA ASN A 184 8.85 3.99 -32.80
C ASN A 184 8.75 4.77 -34.12
N SER A 185 7.69 5.58 -34.29
CA SER A 185 7.51 6.47 -35.45
C SER A 185 8.59 7.57 -35.54
N LEU A 186 9.10 8.05 -34.39
CA LEU A 186 10.19 9.02 -34.36
C LEU A 186 11.53 8.38 -34.72
N MET A 187 11.80 7.16 -34.27
CA MET A 187 13.03 6.44 -34.62
C MET A 187 13.09 6.12 -36.12
N GLU A 188 11.99 5.65 -36.72
CA GLU A 188 11.89 5.42 -38.17
C GLU A 188 12.16 6.69 -38.99
N GLN A 189 11.58 7.84 -38.61
CA GLN A 189 11.83 9.12 -39.27
C GLN A 189 13.28 9.61 -39.12
N LEU A 190 13.92 9.34 -37.97
CA LEU A 190 15.31 9.74 -37.70
C LEU A 190 16.30 8.85 -38.47
N GLU A 191 16.04 7.55 -38.54
CA GLU A 191 16.78 6.56 -39.34
C GLU A 191 16.77 6.95 -40.84
N ILE A 192 15.60 7.29 -41.39
CA ILE A 192 15.46 7.79 -42.76
C ILE A 192 16.26 9.09 -42.96
N GLN A 193 16.12 10.08 -42.07
CA GLN A 193 16.84 11.36 -42.20
C GLN A 193 18.37 11.21 -42.11
N VAL A 194 18.87 10.26 -41.33
CA VAL A 194 20.31 9.98 -41.25
C VAL A 194 20.83 9.35 -42.54
N GLU A 195 20.06 8.44 -43.16
CA GLU A 195 20.43 7.84 -44.44
C GLU A 195 20.35 8.85 -45.60
N ASP A 196 19.33 9.72 -45.63
CA ASP A 196 19.23 10.83 -46.59
C ASP A 196 20.46 11.77 -46.49
N ILE A 197 20.87 12.13 -45.26
CA ILE A 197 22.07 12.94 -45.02
C ILE A 197 23.34 12.19 -45.44
N ARG A 198 23.42 10.87 -45.19
CA ARG A 198 24.56 10.03 -45.58
C ARG A 198 24.73 9.98 -47.09
N GLN A 199 23.64 9.79 -47.83
CA GLN A 199 23.65 9.79 -49.29
C GLN A 199 24.00 11.19 -49.84
N ALA A 200 23.42 12.25 -49.28
CA ALA A 200 23.69 13.61 -49.73
C ALA A 200 25.16 14.06 -49.55
N GLU A 201 25.89 13.59 -48.53
CA GLU A 201 27.33 13.88 -48.41
C GLU A 201 28.19 13.01 -49.37
N ILE A 202 27.71 11.82 -49.76
CA ILE A 202 28.35 10.99 -50.81
C ILE A 202 28.23 11.68 -52.17
N ASP A 203 27.02 12.02 -52.61
CA ASP A 203 26.78 12.69 -53.90
C ASP A 203 27.60 13.99 -54.01
N LYS A 204 27.66 14.74 -52.91
CA LYS A 204 28.44 15.96 -52.74
C LYS A 204 29.96 15.72 -52.71
N SER A 205 30.42 14.56 -52.27
CA SER A 205 31.83 14.15 -52.37
C SER A 205 32.22 13.86 -53.82
N ASP A 206 31.36 13.17 -54.57
CA ASP A 206 31.62 12.81 -55.95
C ASP A 206 31.56 14.04 -56.87
N LEU A 207 30.59 14.95 -56.66
CA LEU A 207 30.57 16.27 -57.30
C LEU A 207 31.82 17.11 -56.99
N ARG A 208 32.35 17.06 -55.76
CA ARG A 208 33.62 17.72 -55.41
C ARG A 208 34.81 17.12 -56.18
N TYR A 209 34.82 15.81 -56.39
CA TYR A 209 35.84 15.10 -57.16
C TYR A 209 35.79 15.49 -58.65
N GLU A 210 34.60 15.52 -59.27
CA GLU A 210 34.44 15.97 -60.66
C GLU A 210 34.84 17.45 -60.86
N ILE A 211 34.48 18.33 -59.92
CA ILE A 211 34.93 19.73 -59.92
C ILE A 211 36.46 19.83 -59.77
N LEU A 212 37.09 18.91 -59.02
CA LEU A 212 38.54 18.88 -58.88
C LEU A 212 39.22 18.43 -60.18
N LEU A 213 38.70 17.39 -60.85
CA LEU A 213 39.16 16.97 -62.19
C LEU A 213 39.02 18.12 -63.19
N THR A 214 37.90 18.84 -63.19
CA THR A 214 37.66 20.01 -64.05
C THR A 214 38.67 21.14 -63.82
N LYS A 215 39.16 21.29 -62.58
CA LYS A 215 40.22 22.26 -62.24
C LYS A 215 41.63 21.82 -62.69
N VAL A 216 41.85 20.51 -62.91
CA VAL A 216 43.06 20.02 -63.58
C VAL A 216 42.91 20.28 -65.08
N ASN A 217 43.22 21.51 -65.50
CA ASN A 217 43.14 21.92 -66.90
C ASN A 217 43.85 20.89 -67.80
N PRO A 218 43.16 20.23 -68.76
CA PRO A 218 43.77 19.24 -69.65
C PRO A 218 45.02 19.76 -70.38
N HIS A 219 45.05 21.07 -70.66
CA HIS A 219 46.17 21.76 -71.26
C HIS A 219 47.45 21.72 -70.41
N PHE A 220 47.35 21.61 -69.08
CA PHE A 220 48.50 21.42 -68.19
C PHE A 220 49.11 20.01 -68.35
N LEU A 221 48.26 19.00 -68.49
CA LEU A 221 48.65 17.58 -68.60
C LEU A 221 49.45 17.29 -69.87
N TYR A 222 49.17 17.96 -70.99
CA TYR A 222 50.01 17.90 -72.19
C TYR A 222 51.05 19.03 -72.31
N ASN A 223 50.91 20.17 -71.61
CA ASN A 223 51.94 21.23 -71.61
C ASN A 223 53.29 20.75 -71.08
N THR A 224 53.30 20.08 -69.92
CA THR A 224 54.56 19.70 -69.27
C THR A 224 55.35 18.69 -70.12
N PRO A 225 54.73 17.65 -70.70
CA PRO A 225 55.39 16.79 -71.68
C PRO A 225 55.73 17.49 -73.01
N ASN A 226 54.89 18.40 -73.54
CA ASN A 226 55.23 19.17 -74.76
C ASN A 226 56.49 20.03 -74.57
N ALA A 227 56.60 20.72 -73.42
CA ALA A 227 57.77 21.51 -73.08
C ALA A 227 59.02 20.62 -72.90
N LEU A 228 58.85 19.39 -72.37
CA LEU A 228 59.91 18.40 -72.31
C LEU A 228 60.31 17.91 -73.71
N LYS A 229 59.34 17.66 -74.63
CA LYS A 229 59.61 17.31 -76.03
C LYS A 229 60.50 18.36 -76.69
N TRP A 230 60.13 19.64 -76.64
CA TRP A 230 60.96 20.73 -77.21
C TRP A 230 62.37 20.82 -76.58
N LYS A 231 62.49 20.54 -75.28
CA LYS A 231 63.78 20.49 -74.57
C LYS A 231 64.63 19.26 -74.92
N VAL A 232 64.02 18.18 -75.39
CA VAL A 232 64.67 16.95 -75.84
C VAL A 232 65.04 17.04 -77.33
N GLU A 233 64.21 17.70 -78.15
CA GLU A 233 64.50 18.01 -79.56
C GLU A 233 65.68 19.00 -79.71
N SER A 234 65.81 19.97 -78.81
CA SER A 234 66.92 20.94 -78.81
C SER A 234 68.28 20.36 -78.38
N ILE A 235 68.31 19.12 -77.90
CA ILE A 235 69.54 18.32 -77.70
C ILE A 235 69.63 17.14 -78.70
N SER A 236 68.84 17.17 -79.78
CA SER A 236 68.79 16.16 -80.85
C SER A 236 68.48 14.72 -80.41
N ALA A 237 67.85 14.53 -79.26
CA ALA A 237 67.47 13.21 -78.74
C ALA A 237 66.10 12.76 -79.30
N TYR A 238 66.00 12.69 -80.63
CA TYR A 238 64.73 12.55 -81.36
C TYR A 238 63.90 11.30 -81.02
N GLU A 239 64.55 10.18 -80.69
CA GLU A 239 63.86 8.94 -80.28
C GLU A 239 63.10 9.11 -78.94
N LEU A 240 63.67 9.86 -78.00
CA LEU A 240 63.01 10.24 -76.75
C LEU A 240 61.91 11.29 -77.00
N ALA A 241 62.10 12.21 -77.95
CA ALA A 241 61.07 13.17 -78.33
C ALA A 241 59.83 12.50 -78.95
N GLY A 242 60.02 11.50 -79.81
CA GLY A 242 58.93 10.68 -80.37
C GLY A 242 58.22 9.84 -79.30
N SER A 243 58.97 9.32 -78.33
CA SER A 243 58.41 8.61 -77.16
C SER A 243 57.52 9.52 -76.30
N ILE A 244 57.94 10.77 -76.07
CA ILE A 244 57.16 11.78 -75.36
C ILE A 244 55.91 12.19 -76.16
N GLU A 245 56.00 12.27 -77.50
CA GLU A 245 54.84 12.56 -78.36
C GLU A 245 53.80 11.44 -78.35
N ALA A 246 54.22 10.18 -78.35
CA ALA A 246 53.32 9.03 -78.18
C ALA A 246 52.58 9.12 -76.83
N LEU A 247 53.29 9.45 -75.74
CA LEU A 247 52.69 9.66 -74.42
C LEU A 247 51.70 10.84 -74.41
N VAL A 248 52.03 11.98 -75.03
CA VAL A 248 51.13 13.14 -75.17
C VAL A 248 49.85 12.76 -75.90
N ASN A 249 49.94 12.01 -76.99
CA ASN A 249 48.78 11.64 -77.79
C ASN A 249 47.94 10.55 -77.12
N TYR A 250 48.56 9.66 -76.35
CA TYR A 250 47.87 8.71 -75.46
C TYR A 250 47.09 9.44 -74.35
N LEU A 251 47.71 10.39 -73.64
CA LEU A 251 47.04 11.21 -72.61
C LEU A 251 45.84 11.99 -73.18
N LYS A 252 45.99 12.60 -74.38
CA LYS A 252 44.87 13.25 -75.09
C LYS A 252 43.74 12.27 -75.44
N SER A 253 44.05 11.01 -75.76
CA SER A 253 43.04 10.02 -76.11
C SER A 253 42.19 9.58 -74.91
N ILE A 254 42.81 9.37 -73.74
CA ILE A 254 42.11 9.05 -72.49
C ILE A 254 41.15 10.18 -72.12
N LEU A 255 41.68 11.40 -71.99
CA LEU A 255 40.90 12.57 -71.55
C LEU A 255 39.74 12.91 -72.49
N LYS A 256 39.88 12.62 -73.80
CA LYS A 256 38.80 12.80 -74.77
C LYS A 256 37.71 11.73 -74.60
N ASN A 257 38.07 10.49 -74.25
CA ASN A 257 37.12 9.40 -74.11
C ASN A 257 36.25 9.57 -72.85
N ASP A 258 36.87 9.97 -71.73
CA ASP A 258 36.22 10.26 -70.45
C ASP A 258 35.11 11.33 -70.60
N SER A 259 35.39 12.39 -71.39
CA SER A 259 34.42 13.45 -71.71
C SER A 259 33.22 13.01 -72.57
N SER A 260 33.14 11.73 -72.97
CA SER A 260 32.03 11.17 -73.76
C SER A 260 31.17 10.14 -73.02
N THR A 261 31.54 9.76 -71.79
CA THR A 261 30.79 8.78 -70.98
C THR A 261 29.86 9.38 -69.94
N ASN A 262 30.05 10.63 -69.53
CA ASN A 262 29.28 11.26 -68.45
C ASN A 262 28.05 12.09 -68.93
N THR A 263 27.75 12.11 -70.22
CA THR A 263 26.53 12.79 -70.75
C THR A 263 25.34 11.82 -70.73
N VAL A 264 24.78 11.59 -69.55
CA VAL A 264 23.49 10.91 -69.34
C VAL A 264 22.54 11.90 -68.66
N ALA A 265 21.25 11.83 -68.99
CA ALA A 265 20.19 12.75 -68.56
C ALA A 265 19.24 12.11 -67.55
#